data_AF-A0A916PCZ0-F1
#
_entry.id   AF-A0A916PCZ0-F1
#
_cell.length_a   1.000
_cell.length_b   1.000
_cell.length_c   1.000
_cell.angle_alpha   90.00
_cell.angle_beta   90.00
_cell.angle_gamma   90.00
#
_symmetry.space_group_name_H-M   'P 1'
#
loop_
_entity.id
_entity.type
_entity.pdbx_description
1 polymer ?
#
loop_
_entity_poly.entity_id
_entity_poly.type
_entity_poly.pdbx_seq_one_letter_code
_entity_poly.pdbx_strand_id
1 'polypeptide(L)'
;MLGHLALNVYDPDNGYGEEVLDFEPRTVWWGSANWTVRAGSHLEVGFACDDPTLVEEATAFVADVIAFSEPIDTTCAGPEPNLVQVEFDDAAMAEAMEEMAEPDDDGEDW
;
A
#
# COMPACT_ATOMS: atom_id res chain seq x y z
N MET A 1 0.57 20.16 -5.03
CA MET A 1 -0.88 19.90 -5.00
C MET A 1 -1.09 18.65 -5.86
N LEU A 2 -1.70 17.58 -5.35
CA LEU A 2 -1.74 16.29 -6.07
C LEU A 2 -2.66 16.29 -7.30
N GLY A 3 -3.70 17.10 -7.28
CA GLY A 3 -4.68 17.24 -8.34
C GLY A 3 -5.78 18.21 -7.95
N HIS A 4 -6.84 18.28 -8.75
CA HIS A 4 -8.05 19.02 -8.43
C HIS A 4 -9.29 18.27 -8.90
N LEU A 5 -10.45 18.66 -8.36
CA LEU A 5 -11.73 18.22 -8.88
C LEU A 5 -12.16 19.13 -10.03
N ALA A 6 -12.65 18.54 -11.11
CA ALA A 6 -13.16 19.23 -12.28
C ALA A 6 -14.54 18.68 -12.64
N LEU A 7 -15.46 19.57 -13.02
CA LEU A 7 -16.75 19.18 -13.56
C LEU A 7 -16.59 19.06 -15.07
N ASN A 8 -16.55 17.84 -15.59
CA ASN A 8 -16.44 17.56 -17.01
C ASN A 8 -17.80 17.21 -17.59
N VAL A 9 -17.99 17.54 -18.86
CA VAL A 9 -19.20 17.19 -19.60
C VAL A 9 -18.82 16.17 -20.65
N TYR A 10 -19.27 14.94 -20.47
CA TYR A 10 -19.11 13.87 -21.46
C TYR A 10 -20.35 13.82 -22.33
N ASP A 11 -20.22 13.91 -23.66
CA ASP A 11 -21.37 13.77 -24.58
C ASP A 11 -21.49 12.31 -25.04
N PRO A 12 -22.46 11.54 -24.51
CA PRO A 12 -22.73 10.20 -25.00
C PRO A 12 -23.56 10.26 -26.29
N ASP A 13 -23.03 10.83 -27.37
CA ASP A 13 -23.60 10.88 -28.74
C ASP A 13 -25.11 11.21 -28.86
N ASN A 14 -25.75 11.71 -27.80
CA ASN A 14 -27.20 11.86 -27.66
C ASN A 14 -27.60 13.34 -27.57
N GLY A 15 -26.63 14.26 -27.66
CA GLY A 15 -26.82 15.70 -27.66
C GLY A 15 -27.10 16.30 -26.28
N TYR A 16 -27.03 15.49 -25.22
CA TYR A 16 -27.14 15.92 -23.82
C TYR A 16 -25.95 15.36 -23.06
N GLY A 17 -24.92 16.18 -22.86
CA GLY A 17 -23.77 15.78 -22.09
C GLY A 17 -24.11 15.47 -20.62
N GLU A 18 -23.47 14.45 -20.06
CA GLU A 18 -23.51 14.12 -18.65
C GLU A 18 -22.41 14.91 -17.91
N GLU A 19 -22.82 15.70 -16.93
CA GLU A 19 -21.90 16.37 -16.02
C GLU A 19 -21.37 15.37 -14.99
N VAL A 20 -20.06 15.11 -15.02
CA VAL A 20 -19.37 14.19 -14.12
C VAL A 20 -18.32 14.98 -13.34
N LEU A 21 -18.26 14.74 -12.03
CA LEU A 21 -17.24 15.31 -11.17
C LEU A 21 -16.03 14.37 -11.15
N ASP A 22 -14.98 14.73 -11.89
CA ASP A 22 -13.76 13.95 -11.99
C ASP A 22 -12.64 14.51 -11.12
N PHE A 23 -11.68 13.64 -10.80
CA PHE A 23 -10.39 14.03 -10.26
C PHE A 23 -9.37 14.10 -11.39
N GLU A 24 -8.69 15.24 -11.52
CA GLU A 24 -7.59 15.46 -12.46
C GLU A 24 -6.24 15.41 -11.73
N PRO A 25 -5.44 14.34 -11.92
CA PRO A 25 -4.12 14.23 -11.33
C PRO A 25 -3.14 15.27 -11.92
N ARG A 26 -2.32 15.89 -11.07
CA ARG A 26 -1.33 16.92 -11.45
C ARG A 26 0.08 16.61 -10.96
N THR A 27 0.22 15.72 -10.00
CA THR A 27 1.51 15.35 -9.43
C THR A 27 1.42 13.92 -8.94
N VAL A 28 2.41 13.10 -9.31
CA VAL A 28 2.58 11.78 -8.73
C VAL A 28 3.52 11.87 -7.53
N TRP A 29 3.18 11.16 -6.46
CA TRP A 29 4.12 10.87 -5.39
C TRP A 29 4.58 9.41 -5.51
N TRP A 30 5.89 9.19 -5.41
CA TRP A 30 6.47 7.86 -5.37
C TRP A 30 7.54 7.81 -4.27
N GLY A 31 7.51 6.77 -3.45
CA GLY A 31 8.47 6.63 -2.37
C GLY A 31 8.27 5.37 -1.53
N SER A 32 9.09 5.24 -0.50
CA SER A 32 9.10 4.11 0.42
C SER A 32 8.07 4.22 1.55
N ALA A 33 7.55 5.44 1.80
CA ALA A 33 6.66 5.69 2.92
C ALA A 33 5.31 4.99 2.73
N ASN A 34 5.06 3.96 3.55
CA ASN A 34 3.76 3.31 3.60
C ASN A 34 2.77 4.15 4.41
N TRP A 35 1.47 3.95 4.19
CA TRP A 35 0.41 4.56 5.00
C TRP A 35 0.28 3.87 6.36
N THR A 36 1.29 3.98 7.20
CA THR A 36 1.32 3.41 8.55
C THR A 36 1.73 4.48 9.57
N VAL A 37 1.29 4.31 10.81
CA VAL A 37 1.66 5.21 11.92
C VAL A 37 3.18 5.30 12.09
N ARG A 38 3.90 4.21 11.81
CA ARG A 38 5.35 4.13 12.01
C ARG A 38 6.17 4.77 10.88
N ALA A 39 5.61 4.99 9.70
CA ALA A 39 6.34 5.64 8.60
C ALA A 39 6.86 7.03 8.98
N GLY A 40 6.18 7.74 9.88
CA GLY A 40 6.64 9.04 10.40
C GLY A 40 7.88 8.96 11.32
N SER A 41 8.30 7.76 11.73
CA SER A 41 9.46 7.53 12.61
C SER A 41 10.65 6.89 11.89
N HIS A 42 10.50 6.51 10.62
CA HIS A 42 11.57 5.91 9.82
C HIS A 42 12.18 6.92 8.86
N LEU A 43 13.40 6.63 8.41
CA LEU A 43 13.98 7.34 7.28
C LEU A 43 13.30 6.84 6.00
N GLU A 44 12.48 7.70 5.40
CA GLU A 44 11.78 7.43 4.15
C GLU A 44 12.42 8.21 2.99
N VAL A 45 12.33 7.64 1.78
CA VAL A 45 12.81 8.26 0.54
C VAL A 45 11.69 8.33 -0.48
N GLY A 46 11.66 9.40 -1.27
CA GLY A 46 10.67 9.56 -2.32
C GLY A 46 10.78 10.89 -3.04
N PHE A 47 9.96 11.05 -4.06
CA PHE A 47 9.84 12.30 -4.81
C PHE A 47 8.39 12.59 -5.17
N ALA A 48 8.10 13.86 -5.40
CA ALA A 48 6.88 14.31 -6.05
C ALA A 48 7.26 14.88 -7.42
N CYS A 49 6.56 14.49 -8.47
CA CYS A 49 6.86 14.89 -9.85
C CYS A 49 5.58 15.31 -10.58
N ASP A 50 5.66 16.43 -11.28
CA ASP A 50 4.59 17.00 -12.11
C ASP A 50 4.87 16.84 -13.62
N ASP A 51 5.85 16.00 -13.99
CA ASP A 51 6.08 15.62 -15.38
C ASP A 51 4.78 15.03 -15.98
N PRO A 52 4.23 15.62 -17.06
CA PRO A 52 2.94 15.22 -17.60
C PRO A 52 2.89 13.75 -18.02
N THR A 53 3.99 13.24 -18.61
CA THR A 53 4.07 11.84 -19.07
C THR A 53 4.00 10.90 -17.89
N LEU A 54 4.78 11.17 -16.84
CA LEU A 54 4.78 10.32 -15.65
C LEU A 54 3.43 10.34 -14.92
N VAL A 55 2.76 11.51 -14.86
CA VAL A 55 1.43 11.63 -14.26
C VAL A 55 0.40 10.82 -15.06
N GLU A 56 0.42 10.90 -16.40
CA GLU A 56 -0.47 10.14 -17.28
C GLU A 56 -0.27 8.63 -17.10
N GLU A 57 0.97 8.14 -17.23
CA GLU A 57 1.29 6.70 -17.12
C GLU A 57 0.98 6.14 -15.72
N ALA A 58 1.30 6.89 -14.65
CA ALA A 58 0.98 6.47 -13.29
C ALA A 58 -0.54 6.43 -13.05
N THR A 59 -1.29 7.37 -13.64
CA THR A 59 -2.76 7.40 -13.55
C THR A 59 -3.37 6.21 -14.26
N ALA A 60 -2.91 5.91 -15.48
CA ALA A 60 -3.35 4.75 -16.24
C ALA A 60 -3.09 3.43 -15.48
N PHE A 61 -1.89 3.29 -14.91
CA PHE A 61 -1.55 2.13 -14.08
C PHE A 61 -2.49 1.97 -12.88
N VAL A 62 -2.78 3.05 -12.14
CA VAL A 62 -3.70 2.99 -10.99
C VAL A 62 -5.13 2.67 -11.45
N ALA A 63 -5.58 3.23 -12.57
CA ALA A 63 -6.89 2.93 -13.15
C ALA A 63 -7.02 1.44 -13.52
N ASP A 64 -5.99 0.85 -14.11
CA ASP A 64 -5.95 -0.59 -14.42
C ASP A 64 -6.00 -1.46 -13.16
N VAL A 65 -5.27 -1.07 -12.11
CA VAL A 65 -5.31 -1.76 -10.80
C VAL A 65 -6.71 -1.70 -10.19
N ILE A 66 -7.38 -0.55 -10.28
CA ILE A 66 -8.76 -0.38 -9.79
C ILE A 66 -9.74 -1.20 -10.65
N ALA A 67 -9.55 -1.24 -11.97
CA ALA A 67 -10.43 -2.01 -12.87
C ALA A 67 -10.35 -3.52 -12.61
N PHE A 68 -9.20 -4.02 -12.14
CA PHE A 68 -9.01 -5.41 -11.76
C PHE A 68 -9.36 -5.71 -10.28
N SER A 69 -9.47 -4.70 -9.42
CA SER A 69 -9.71 -4.93 -8.00
C SER A 69 -11.16 -5.32 -7.70
N GLU A 70 -11.34 -6.05 -6.60
CA GLU A 70 -12.67 -6.35 -6.08
C GLU A 70 -13.11 -5.29 -5.06
N PRO A 71 -14.41 -5.05 -4.88
CA PRO A 71 -14.90 -4.17 -3.83
C PRO A 71 -14.43 -4.62 -2.44
N ILE A 72 -14.18 -3.67 -1.55
CA ILE A 72 -13.62 -3.95 -0.22
C ILE A 72 -14.45 -4.93 0.63
N ASP A 73 -15.77 -4.98 0.39
CA ASP A 73 -16.71 -5.84 1.14
C ASP A 73 -16.89 -7.24 0.52
N THR A 74 -16.16 -7.56 -0.56
CA THR A 74 -16.21 -8.89 -1.17
C THR A 74 -15.02 -9.73 -0.74
N THR A 75 -15.28 -10.97 -0.35
CA THR A 75 -14.22 -11.96 -0.13
C THR A 75 -13.81 -12.58 -1.45
N CYS A 76 -12.57 -12.36 -1.86
CA CYS A 76 -11.94 -13.13 -2.92
C CYS A 76 -11.96 -14.61 -2.52
N ALA A 77 -12.54 -15.48 -3.35
CA ALA A 77 -12.25 -16.91 -3.28
C ALA A 77 -10.84 -17.14 -3.83
N GLY A 78 -9.83 -16.66 -3.10
CA GLY A 78 -8.43 -16.82 -3.47
C GLY A 78 -8.07 -18.31 -3.46
N PRO A 79 -7.03 -18.72 -4.22
CA PRO A 79 -6.49 -20.06 -4.08
C PRO A 79 -6.04 -20.23 -2.64
N GLU A 80 -6.74 -21.06 -1.87
CA GLU A 80 -6.27 -21.47 -0.55
C GLU A 80 -4.85 -22.04 -0.76
N PRO A 81 -3.79 -21.38 -0.25
CA PRO A 81 -2.47 -21.97 -0.32
C PRO A 81 -2.58 -23.33 0.37
N ASN A 82 -2.08 -24.39 -0.27
CA ASN A 82 -1.91 -25.67 0.41
C ASN A 82 -0.86 -25.45 1.50
N LEU A 83 -1.30 -24.98 2.67
CA LEU A 83 -0.47 -24.78 3.85
C LEU A 83 0.00 -26.18 4.28
N VAL A 84 1.22 -26.51 3.90
CA VAL A 84 1.91 -27.68 4.45
C VAL A 84 2.26 -27.31 5.89
N GLN A 85 1.74 -28.09 6.83
CA GLN A 85 2.17 -27.99 8.23
C GLN A 85 3.67 -28.27 8.27
N VAL A 86 4.47 -27.26 8.63
CA VAL A 86 5.88 -27.45 8.92
C VAL A 86 5.96 -27.92 10.35
N GLU A 87 6.56 -29.09 10.58
CA GLU A 87 6.92 -29.48 11.94
C GLU A 87 8.07 -28.60 12.40
N PHE A 88 7.82 -27.84 13.46
CA PHE A 88 8.86 -27.06 14.12
C PHE A 88 9.70 -28.01 14.96
N ASP A 89 11.02 -27.90 14.84
CA ASP A 89 11.92 -28.58 15.76
C ASP A 89 11.93 -27.80 17.07
N ASP A 90 11.14 -28.29 18.03
CA ASP A 90 10.99 -27.68 19.35
C ASP A 90 12.35 -27.53 20.06
N ALA A 91 13.32 -28.40 19.80
CA ALA A 91 14.65 -28.30 20.39
C ALA A 91 15.44 -27.12 19.81
N ALA A 92 15.42 -26.95 18.48
CA ALA A 92 16.07 -25.81 17.83
C ALA A 92 15.43 -24.46 18.21
N MET A 93 14.11 -24.46 18.42
CA MET A 93 13.38 -23.27 18.88
C MET A 93 13.70 -22.91 20.33
N ALA A 94 13.89 -23.92 21.20
CA ALA A 94 14.29 -23.73 22.58
C ALA A 94 15.74 -23.20 22.69
N GLU A 95 16.67 -23.77 21.93
CA GLU A 95 18.06 -23.30 21.88
C GLU A 95 18.16 -21.84 21.42
N ALA A 96 17.41 -21.45 20.38
CA ALA A 96 17.37 -20.07 19.92
C ALA A 96 16.74 -19.10 20.93
N MET A 97 15.77 -19.56 21.72
CA MET A 97 15.20 -18.76 22.82
C MET A 97 16.18 -18.57 23.97
N GLU A 98 16.97 -19.60 24.31
CA GLU A 98 18.02 -19.49 25.33
C GLU A 98 19.16 -18.57 24.88
N GLU A 99 19.54 -18.59 23.59
CA GLU A 99 20.57 -17.68 23.07
C GLU A 99 20.12 -16.21 23.08
N MET A 100 18.82 -15.94 22.95
CA MET A 100 18.25 -14.59 23.02
C MET A 100 17.85 -14.15 24.43
N ALA A 101 17.91 -15.04 25.43
CA ALA A 101 17.73 -14.66 26.81
C ALA A 101 18.99 -13.90 27.26
N GLU A 102 18.91 -12.57 27.30
CA GLU A 102 19.95 -11.77 27.96
C GLU A 102 20.12 -12.27 29.41
N PRO A 103 21.36 -12.37 29.92
CA PRO A 103 21.57 -12.79 31.31
C PRO A 103 20.85 -11.81 32.23
N ASP A 104 20.01 -12.34 33.13
CA ASP A 104 19.38 -11.56 34.19
C ASP A 104 20.47 -10.73 34.89
N ASP A 105 20.41 -9.40 34.73
CA ASP A 105 21.17 -8.46 35.55
C ASP A 105 20.64 -8.58 36.98
N ASP A 106 21.26 -9.47 37.76
CA ASP A 106 21.03 -9.62 39.18
C ASP A 106 21.62 -8.42 39.90
N GLY A 107 20.90 -7.30 39.81
CA GLY A 107 21.12 -6.13 40.64
C GLY A 107 20.99 -6.47 42.11
N GLU A 108 22.03 -7.03 42.71
CA GLU A 108 22.27 -6.98 44.15
C GLU A 108 22.77 -5.58 44.50
N ASP A 109 21.81 -4.76 44.93
CA ASP A 109 22.00 -3.52 45.68
C ASP A 109 22.76 -3.82 46.98
N TRP A 110 24.07 -3.50 47.03
CA TRP A 110 24.86 -3.20 48.24
C TRP A 110 26.01 -2.20 47.95
#